data_AF-A0A1Z5L3J6-F1
#
_entry.id   AF-A0A1Z5L3J6-F1
#
_cell.length_a   1.000
_cell.length_b   1.000
_cell.length_c   1.000
_cell.angle_alpha   90.00
_cell.angle_beta   90.00
_cell.angle_gamma   90.00
#
_symmetry.space_group_name_H-M   'P 1'
#
loop_
_entity.id
_entity.type
_entity.pdbx_description
1 polymer ?
#
loop_
_entity_poly.entity_id
_entity_poly.type
_entity_poly.pdbx_seq_one_letter_code
_entity_poly.pdbx_strand_id
1 'polypeptide(L)'
;MGDVEHPSFLVSLLAGAVAGTTVDVVLFPLDTLKTRLQSQQGFWKAGGFSKVYSGLASAALGSAPSSALFFCTYEGIKKFLCHAMPDPAIDCVAAAFGEVSACIVRVPVDIVKQRTQANSKQTSWQTFRAVIHTEGLRGFYRGYWTTVAREIPFAFIQYPLWEILKHAWSVYRGEYTLPWQGAVCGAFAGGVAAAVTTPLDVAKTRIMLADKSSHLAKGNMLEAIVTIWKERGLAGMFSGMAPRVMTMGDTKACLVRVQG
;
A
#
# COMPACT_ATOMS: atom_id res chain seq x y z
N MET A 1 25.46 30.68 -6.54
CA MET A 1 24.30 30.10 -5.85
C MET A 1 23.21 30.00 -6.90
N GLY A 2 23.00 28.82 -7.47
CA GLY A 2 21.92 28.63 -8.44
C GLY A 2 20.60 28.57 -7.69
N ASP A 3 19.63 29.37 -8.11
CA ASP A 3 18.27 29.34 -7.60
C ASP A 3 17.72 27.91 -7.79
N VAL A 4 17.44 27.23 -6.68
CA VAL A 4 16.77 25.94 -6.70
C VAL A 4 15.31 26.24 -7.06
N GLU A 5 15.00 26.27 -8.35
CA GLU A 5 13.61 26.30 -8.82
C GLU A 5 12.90 25.07 -8.26
N HIS A 6 12.00 25.29 -7.30
CA HIS A 6 11.10 24.23 -6.85
C HIS A 6 10.30 23.76 -8.06
N PRO A 7 10.40 22.47 -8.46
CA PRO A 7 9.62 21.97 -9.58
C PRO A 7 8.15 22.27 -9.31
N SER A 8 7.46 22.84 -10.31
CA SER A 8 6.03 23.09 -10.24
C SER A 8 5.32 21.84 -9.73
N PHE A 9 4.31 21.99 -8.86
CA PHE A 9 3.53 20.88 -8.29
C PHE A 9 3.16 19.79 -9.33
N LEU A 10 2.85 20.23 -10.55
CA LEU A 10 2.55 19.38 -11.70
C LEU A 10 3.73 18.51 -12.16
N VAL A 11 4.95 19.05 -12.18
CA VAL A 11 6.19 18.30 -12.50
C VAL A 11 6.45 17.24 -11.43
N SER A 12 6.32 17.58 -10.15
CA SER A 12 6.47 16.62 -9.05
C SER A 12 5.40 15.52 -9.08
N LEU A 13 4.16 15.89 -9.42
CA LEU A 13 3.04 14.94 -9.60
C LEU A 13 3.32 13.97 -10.75
N LEU A 14 3.75 14.47 -11.91
CA LEU A 14 4.07 13.65 -13.07
C LEU A 14 5.28 12.75 -12.83
N ALA A 15 6.33 13.27 -12.21
CA ALA A 15 7.49 12.48 -11.80
C ALA A 15 7.06 11.35 -10.84
N GLY A 16 6.16 11.64 -9.89
CA GLY A 16 5.58 10.65 -8.98
C GLY A 16 4.77 9.58 -9.69
N ALA A 17 3.94 9.98 -10.66
CA ALA A 17 3.16 9.05 -11.47
C ALA A 17 4.06 8.15 -12.34
N VAL A 18 5.07 8.71 -13.00
CA VAL A 18 6.01 7.95 -13.84
C VAL A 18 6.84 6.99 -12.99
N ALA A 19 7.35 7.42 -11.84
CA ALA A 19 8.06 6.53 -10.94
C ALA A 19 7.15 5.42 -10.40
N GLY A 20 5.94 5.77 -9.92
CA GLY A 20 4.96 4.81 -9.41
C GLY A 20 4.57 3.77 -10.45
N THR A 21 4.27 4.19 -11.69
CA THR A 21 3.99 3.26 -12.78
C THR A 21 5.20 2.41 -13.18
N THR A 22 6.41 2.97 -13.12
CA THR A 22 7.64 2.19 -13.38
C THR A 22 7.82 1.08 -12.35
N VAL A 23 7.59 1.38 -11.07
CA VAL A 23 7.58 0.39 -9.98
C VAL A 23 6.52 -0.66 -10.21
N ASP A 24 5.30 -0.23 -10.52
CA ASP A 24 4.19 -1.13 -10.79
C ASP A 24 4.53 -2.07 -11.93
N VAL A 25 5.15 -1.60 -13.02
CA VAL A 25 5.58 -2.42 -14.16
C VAL A 25 6.63 -3.45 -13.73
N VAL A 26 7.66 -3.05 -13.00
CA VAL A 26 8.76 -3.93 -12.57
C VAL A 26 8.25 -5.00 -11.60
N LEU A 27 7.40 -4.64 -10.65
CA LEU A 27 6.92 -5.52 -9.58
C LEU A 27 5.63 -6.27 -9.94
N PHE A 28 4.96 -5.88 -11.02
CA PHE A 28 3.69 -6.47 -11.43
C PHE A 28 3.72 -8.00 -11.50
N PRO A 29 4.76 -8.64 -12.08
CA PRO A 29 4.80 -10.09 -12.17
C PRO A 29 4.82 -10.76 -10.79
N LEU A 30 5.57 -10.20 -9.83
CA LEU A 30 5.65 -10.73 -8.47
C LEU A 30 4.33 -10.57 -7.73
N ASP A 31 3.69 -9.41 -7.87
CA ASP A 31 2.35 -9.16 -7.32
C ASP A 31 1.33 -10.18 -7.83
N THR A 32 1.31 -10.42 -9.15
CA THR A 32 0.38 -11.38 -9.76
C THR A 32 0.63 -12.82 -9.32
N LEU A 33 1.90 -13.22 -9.17
CA LEU A 33 2.22 -14.55 -8.66
C LEU A 33 1.77 -14.73 -7.21
N LYS A 34 2.01 -13.71 -6.37
CA LYS A 34 1.57 -13.70 -4.97
C LYS A 34 0.05 -13.78 -4.84
N THR A 35 -0.70 -13.00 -5.63
CA THR A 35 -2.18 -13.03 -5.58
C THR A 35 -2.73 -14.38 -6.04
N ARG A 36 -2.10 -15.04 -7.02
CA ARG A 36 -2.49 -16.39 -7.46
C ARG A 36 -2.18 -17.47 -6.44
N LEU A 37 -1.03 -17.38 -5.75
CA LEU A 37 -0.69 -18.28 -4.64
C LEU A 37 -1.66 -18.11 -3.46
N GLN A 38 -2.17 -16.89 -3.25
CA GLN A 38 -3.14 -16.58 -2.21
C GLN A 38 -4.61 -16.83 -2.63
N SER A 39 -4.86 -17.19 -3.89
CA SER A 39 -6.21 -17.47 -4.40
C SER A 39 -6.74 -18.81 -3.88
N GLN A 40 -8.01 -18.82 -3.44
CA GLN A 40 -8.70 -20.04 -2.97
C GLN A 40 -8.85 -21.11 -4.06
N GLN A 41 -8.78 -20.72 -5.34
CA GLN A 41 -8.91 -21.65 -6.46
C GLN A 41 -7.63 -22.46 -6.72
N GLY A 42 -6.50 -22.08 -6.11
CA GLY A 42 -5.18 -22.67 -6.32
C GLY A 42 -4.42 -22.07 -7.51
N PHE A 43 -3.09 -22.08 -7.41
CA PHE A 43 -2.16 -21.37 -8.33
C PHE A 43 -2.41 -21.68 -9.82
N TRP A 44 -2.55 -22.96 -10.16
CA TRP A 44 -2.71 -23.39 -11.55
C TRP A 44 -4.07 -23.00 -12.13
N LYS A 45 -5.15 -23.08 -11.34
CA LYS A 45 -6.50 -22.66 -11.78
C LYS A 45 -6.62 -21.14 -11.90
N ALA A 46 -5.88 -20.38 -11.09
CA ALA A 46 -5.81 -18.93 -11.16
C ALA A 46 -4.98 -18.40 -12.37
N GLY A 47 -4.36 -19.29 -13.16
CA GLY A 47 -3.64 -18.94 -14.40
C GLY A 47 -2.13 -19.19 -14.36
N GLY A 48 -1.58 -19.76 -13.28
CA GLY A 48 -0.18 -20.15 -13.18
C GLY A 48 0.78 -18.99 -13.49
N PHE A 49 1.63 -19.15 -14.51
CA PHE A 49 2.56 -18.12 -14.98
C PHE A 49 2.06 -17.32 -16.21
N SER A 50 0.85 -17.60 -16.71
CA SER A 50 0.33 -16.94 -17.91
C SER A 50 -0.28 -15.57 -17.61
N LYS A 51 -0.16 -14.59 -18.50
CA LYS A 51 -0.75 -13.24 -18.36
C LYS A 51 -0.44 -12.57 -17.00
N VAL A 52 0.83 -12.53 -16.62
CA VAL A 52 1.26 -11.90 -15.36
C VAL A 52 1.01 -10.40 -15.30
N TYR A 53 0.89 -9.71 -16.43
CA TYR A 53 0.56 -8.27 -16.52
C TYR A 53 -0.94 -7.94 -16.52
N SER A 54 -1.79 -8.94 -16.26
CA SER A 54 -3.25 -8.76 -16.21
C SER A 54 -3.64 -7.86 -15.05
N GLY A 55 -4.16 -6.66 -15.32
CA GLY A 55 -4.50 -5.66 -14.30
C GLY A 55 -3.56 -4.45 -14.22
N LEU A 56 -2.46 -4.42 -14.99
CA LEU A 56 -1.49 -3.32 -14.97
C LEU A 56 -2.13 -1.99 -15.40
N ALA A 57 -2.99 -2.02 -16.42
CA ALA A 57 -3.69 -0.83 -16.90
C ALA A 57 -4.57 -0.21 -15.80
N SER A 58 -5.30 -1.02 -15.03
CA SER A 58 -6.08 -0.51 -13.88
C SER A 58 -5.19 0.10 -12.80
N ALA A 59 -4.05 -0.53 -12.49
CA ALA A 59 -3.10 -0.02 -11.49
C ALA A 59 -2.51 1.34 -11.90
N ALA A 60 -2.03 1.43 -13.15
CA ALA A 60 -1.44 2.65 -13.69
C ALA A 60 -2.44 3.82 -13.70
N LEU A 61 -3.71 3.56 -14.07
CA LEU A 61 -4.77 4.58 -14.05
C LEU A 61 -5.09 5.09 -12.64
N GLY A 62 -4.93 4.26 -11.60
CA GLY A 62 -5.19 4.64 -10.22
C GLY A 62 -4.05 5.38 -9.51
N SER A 63 -2.82 5.24 -10.01
CA SER A 63 -1.62 5.71 -9.32
C SER A 63 -1.55 7.24 -9.22
N ALA A 64 -1.79 7.95 -10.34
CA ALA A 64 -1.73 9.41 -10.36
C ALA A 64 -2.82 10.09 -9.51
N PRO A 65 -4.12 9.73 -9.61
CA PRO A 65 -5.15 10.39 -8.80
C PRO A 65 -5.07 10.01 -7.32
N SER A 66 -4.64 8.78 -6.99
CA SER A 66 -4.34 8.40 -5.60
C SER A 66 -3.23 9.26 -5.00
N SER A 67 -2.14 9.47 -5.75
CA SER A 67 -1.02 10.31 -5.31
C SER A 67 -1.43 11.78 -5.16
N ALA A 68 -2.22 12.31 -6.09
CA ALA A 68 -2.75 13.67 -6.00
C ALA A 68 -3.57 13.87 -4.71
N LEU A 69 -4.49 12.97 -4.40
CA LEU A 69 -5.30 13.03 -3.19
C LEU A 69 -4.46 12.94 -1.91
N PHE A 70 -3.42 12.08 -1.91
CA PHE A 70 -2.47 12.00 -0.81
C PHE A 70 -1.81 13.35 -0.56
N PHE A 71 -1.16 13.93 -1.58
CA PHE A 71 -0.38 15.17 -1.43
C PHE A 71 -1.27 16.38 -1.10
N CYS A 72 -2.41 16.54 -1.77
CA CYS A 72 -3.35 17.62 -1.46
C CYS A 72 -3.82 17.56 -0.01
N THR A 73 -4.15 16.36 0.49
CA THR A 73 -4.57 16.20 1.88
C THR A 73 -3.41 16.42 2.84
N TYR A 74 -2.24 15.86 2.53
CA TYR A 74 -1.03 15.98 3.34
C TYR A 74 -0.64 17.45 3.55
N GLU A 75 -0.52 18.23 2.48
CA GLU A 75 -0.21 19.67 2.57
C GLU A 75 -1.30 20.46 3.28
N GLY A 76 -2.57 20.14 3.04
CA GLY A 76 -3.70 20.77 3.71
C GLY A 76 -3.66 20.56 5.23
N ILE A 77 -3.42 19.32 5.67
CA ILE A 77 -3.34 18.96 7.09
C ILE A 77 -2.10 19.59 7.74
N LYS A 78 -0.95 19.62 7.05
CA LYS A 78 0.24 20.35 7.55
C LYS A 78 -0.04 21.83 7.80
N LYS A 79 -0.67 22.52 6.85
CA LYS A 79 -1.01 23.94 6.99
C LYS A 79 -1.99 24.19 8.12
N PHE A 80 -2.85 23.23 8.44
CA PHE A 80 -3.81 23.34 9.52
C PHE A 80 -3.19 23.06 10.90
N LEU A 81 -2.29 22.08 11.01
CA LEU A 81 -1.69 21.65 12.28
C LEU A 81 -0.33 22.29 12.60
N CYS A 82 0.22 23.14 11.73
CA CYS A 82 1.56 23.74 11.89
C CYS A 82 1.77 24.52 13.20
N HIS A 83 0.71 25.02 13.83
CA HIS A 83 0.79 25.74 15.10
C HIS A 83 0.38 24.90 16.33
N ALA A 84 -0.06 23.66 16.13
CA ALA A 84 -0.69 22.85 17.17
C ALA A 84 0.23 21.75 17.74
N MET A 85 1.22 21.28 16.98
CA MET A 85 2.06 20.12 17.33
C MET A 85 3.52 20.29 16.84
N PRO A 86 4.48 19.48 17.33
CA PRO A 86 5.84 19.44 16.80
C PRO A 86 5.90 18.86 15.37
N ASP A 87 6.87 19.30 14.56
CA ASP A 87 7.00 18.93 13.14
C ASP A 87 6.92 17.41 12.85
N PRO A 88 7.57 16.51 13.62
CA PRO A 88 7.48 15.07 13.34
C PRO A 88 6.08 14.48 13.57
N ALA A 89 5.33 15.05 14.52
CA ALA A 89 3.97 14.60 14.82
C ALA A 89 2.98 15.11 13.77
N ILE A 90 3.16 16.35 13.29
CA ILE A 90 2.37 16.91 12.18
C ILE A 90 2.54 16.06 10.94
N ASP A 91 3.77 15.66 10.61
CA ASP A 91 4.08 14.86 9.43
C ASP A 91 3.43 13.47 9.49
N CYS A 92 3.44 12.83 10.67
CA CYS A 92 2.76 11.56 10.87
C CYS A 92 1.24 11.67 10.71
N VAL A 93 0.63 12.68 11.31
CA VAL A 93 -0.83 12.91 11.22
C VAL A 93 -1.24 13.27 9.80
N ALA A 94 -0.52 14.18 9.15
CA ALA A 94 -0.74 14.56 7.76
C ALA A 94 -0.64 13.35 6.82
N ALA A 95 0.35 12.48 7.03
CA ALA A 95 0.51 11.27 6.24
C ALA A 95 -0.65 10.28 6.45
N ALA A 96 -1.10 10.08 7.70
CA ALA A 96 -2.22 9.19 8.00
C ALA A 96 -3.52 9.67 7.33
N PHE A 97 -3.84 10.96 7.42
CA PHE A 97 -5.00 11.52 6.72
C PHE A 97 -4.85 11.48 5.20
N GLY A 98 -3.64 11.74 4.69
CA GLY A 98 -3.31 11.57 3.27
C GLY A 98 -3.57 10.16 2.76
N GLU A 99 -3.15 9.13 3.51
CA GLU A 99 -3.39 7.73 3.16
C GLU A 99 -4.88 7.37 3.16
N VAL A 100 -5.66 7.91 4.11
CA VAL A 100 -7.11 7.69 4.17
C VAL A 100 -7.81 8.29 2.94
N SER A 101 -7.43 9.51 2.54
CA SER A 101 -7.94 10.15 1.33
C SER A 101 -7.53 9.39 0.07
N ALA A 102 -6.27 8.96 -0.02
CA ALA A 102 -5.77 8.16 -1.14
C ALA A 102 -6.49 6.81 -1.28
N CYS A 103 -6.90 6.19 -0.16
CA CYS A 103 -7.69 4.96 -0.16
C CYS A 103 -9.01 5.08 -0.95
N ILE A 104 -9.58 6.28 -1.11
CA ILE A 104 -10.85 6.47 -1.83
C ILE A 104 -10.71 6.07 -3.30
N VAL A 105 -9.58 6.40 -3.93
CA VAL A 105 -9.29 6.03 -5.32
C VAL A 105 -8.55 4.70 -5.41
N ARG A 106 -7.64 4.43 -4.46
CA ARG A 106 -6.81 3.23 -4.49
C ARG A 106 -7.62 1.95 -4.31
N VAL A 107 -8.60 1.93 -3.41
CA VAL A 107 -9.41 0.73 -3.11
C VAL A 107 -10.21 0.21 -4.33
N PRO A 108 -10.98 1.03 -5.07
CA PRO A 108 -11.69 0.53 -6.26
C PRO A 108 -10.72 0.01 -7.34
N VAL A 109 -9.58 0.66 -7.51
CA VAL A 109 -8.54 0.25 -8.45
C VAL A 109 -7.92 -1.09 -8.05
N ASP A 110 -7.60 -1.24 -6.76
CA ASP A 110 -7.05 -2.48 -6.20
C ASP A 110 -8.02 -3.65 -6.36
N ILE A 111 -9.33 -3.44 -6.17
CA ILE A 111 -10.33 -4.50 -6.37
C ILE A 111 -10.35 -4.96 -7.83
N VAL A 112 -10.29 -4.04 -8.80
CA VAL A 112 -10.21 -4.42 -10.22
C VAL A 112 -8.91 -5.16 -10.49
N LYS A 113 -7.75 -4.61 -10.08
CA LYS A 113 -6.42 -5.25 -10.24
C LYS A 113 -6.43 -6.68 -9.68
N GLN A 114 -6.82 -6.86 -8.43
CA GLN A 114 -6.77 -8.14 -7.73
C GLN A 114 -7.72 -9.18 -8.34
N ARG A 115 -8.96 -8.79 -8.71
CA ARG A 115 -9.91 -9.71 -9.34
C ARG A 115 -9.45 -10.12 -10.74
N THR A 116 -8.88 -9.19 -11.51
CA THR A 116 -8.31 -9.49 -12.83
C THR A 116 -7.05 -10.37 -12.73
N GLN A 117 -6.22 -10.21 -11.69
CA GLN A 117 -5.05 -11.08 -11.44
C GLN A 117 -5.45 -12.49 -11.02
N ALA A 118 -6.52 -12.62 -10.21
CA ALA A 118 -7.07 -13.90 -9.78
C ALA A 118 -7.82 -14.64 -10.90
N ASN A 119 -8.31 -13.94 -11.92
CA ASN A 119 -8.99 -14.51 -13.07
C ASN A 119 -8.31 -14.13 -14.38
N SER A 120 -7.33 -14.93 -14.80
CA SER A 120 -6.54 -14.75 -16.03
C SER A 120 -7.36 -14.72 -17.34
N LYS A 121 -8.65 -15.07 -17.30
CA LYS A 121 -9.54 -15.08 -18.46
C LYS A 121 -10.20 -13.73 -18.73
N GLN A 122 -10.23 -12.80 -17.76
CA GLN A 122 -10.93 -11.52 -17.88
C GLN A 122 -9.96 -10.35 -18.04
N THR A 123 -10.38 -9.32 -18.78
CA THR A 123 -9.67 -8.02 -18.83
C THR A 123 -10.08 -7.11 -17.67
N SER A 124 -9.28 -6.07 -17.37
CA SER A 124 -9.62 -5.07 -16.34
C SER A 124 -10.99 -4.44 -16.57
N TRP A 125 -11.34 -4.15 -17.83
CA TRP A 125 -12.64 -3.58 -18.19
C TRP A 125 -13.80 -4.55 -17.98
N GLN A 126 -13.62 -5.82 -18.38
CA GLN A 126 -14.63 -6.86 -18.14
C GLN A 126 -14.83 -7.09 -16.65
N THR A 127 -13.76 -7.07 -15.87
CA THR A 127 -13.80 -7.21 -14.41
C THR A 127 -14.54 -6.04 -13.78
N PHE A 128 -14.21 -4.80 -14.15
CA PHE A 128 -14.90 -3.60 -13.70
C PHE A 128 -16.41 -3.66 -14.00
N ARG A 129 -16.77 -4.01 -15.25
CA ARG A 129 -18.16 -4.16 -15.67
C ARG A 129 -18.87 -5.29 -14.93
N ALA A 130 -18.18 -6.38 -14.63
CA ALA A 130 -18.75 -7.47 -13.85
C ALA A 130 -19.02 -7.03 -12.40
N VAL A 131 -18.10 -6.31 -11.76
CA VAL A 131 -18.29 -5.81 -10.38
C VAL A 131 -19.47 -4.85 -10.30
N ILE A 132 -19.57 -3.88 -11.23
CA ILE A 132 -20.67 -2.91 -11.19
C ILE A 132 -22.04 -3.55 -11.42
N HIS A 133 -22.15 -4.55 -12.30
CA HIS A 133 -23.42 -5.24 -12.55
C HIS A 133 -23.81 -6.23 -11.46
N THR A 134 -22.85 -6.90 -10.81
CA THR A 134 -23.14 -7.96 -9.82
C THR A 134 -23.22 -7.45 -8.39
N GLU A 135 -22.38 -6.48 -8.03
CA GLU A 135 -22.23 -5.99 -6.64
C GLU A 135 -22.56 -4.50 -6.50
N GLY A 136 -22.75 -3.78 -7.61
CA GLY A 136 -22.97 -2.33 -7.61
C GLY A 136 -21.77 -1.53 -7.10
N LEU A 137 -21.99 -0.26 -6.78
CA LEU A 137 -20.95 0.64 -6.27
C LEU A 137 -20.37 0.18 -4.93
N ARG A 138 -21.16 -0.53 -4.11
CA ARG A 138 -20.70 -1.07 -2.82
C ARG A 138 -19.64 -2.17 -2.98
N GLY A 139 -19.65 -2.90 -4.10
CA GLY A 139 -18.64 -3.92 -4.40
C GLY A 139 -17.22 -3.36 -4.47
N PHE A 140 -17.08 -2.12 -4.96
CA PHE A 140 -15.78 -1.44 -5.11
C PHE A 140 -15.18 -0.92 -3.79
N TYR A 141 -15.99 -0.76 -2.74
CA TYR A 141 -15.51 -0.31 -1.43
C TYR A 141 -15.47 -1.45 -0.40
N ARG A 142 -15.68 -2.70 -0.86
CA ARG A 142 -15.62 -3.90 -0.02
C ARG A 142 -14.16 -4.15 0.39
N GLY A 143 -13.77 -3.59 1.55
CA GLY A 143 -12.39 -3.61 2.05
C GLY A 143 -11.75 -2.23 2.23
N TYR A 144 -12.52 -1.14 2.09
CA TYR A 144 -12.04 0.21 2.37
C TYR A 144 -11.55 0.33 3.82
N TRP A 145 -12.41 0.01 4.79
CA TRP A 145 -12.07 0.09 6.22
C TRP A 145 -10.92 -0.82 6.63
N THR A 146 -10.83 -2.01 6.04
CA THR A 146 -9.71 -2.91 6.33
C THR A 146 -8.40 -2.39 5.74
N THR A 147 -8.45 -1.65 4.64
CA THR A 147 -7.29 -0.95 4.08
C THR A 147 -6.86 0.18 4.98
N VAL A 148 -7.78 1.05 5.39
CA VAL A 148 -7.50 2.14 6.34
C VAL A 148 -6.91 1.61 7.66
N ALA A 149 -7.49 0.56 8.22
CA ALA A 149 -7.03 -0.05 9.48
C ALA A 149 -5.61 -0.64 9.40
N ARG A 150 -5.10 -0.92 8.18
CA ARG A 150 -3.72 -1.34 7.94
C ARG A 150 -2.80 -0.14 7.73
N GLU A 151 -3.20 0.79 6.86
CA GLU A 151 -2.34 1.91 6.47
C GLU A 151 -2.05 2.85 7.65
N ILE A 152 -3.00 3.03 8.57
CA ILE A 152 -2.81 3.88 9.77
C ILE A 152 -1.68 3.36 10.67
N PRO A 153 -1.73 2.13 11.24
CA PRO A 153 -0.63 1.61 12.05
C PRO A 153 0.69 1.53 11.28
N PHE A 154 0.63 1.21 9.99
CA PHE A 154 1.82 1.14 9.15
C PHE A 154 2.51 2.51 9.04
N ALA A 155 1.76 3.59 8.80
CA ALA A 155 2.29 4.95 8.77
C ALA A 155 2.92 5.35 10.12
N PHE A 156 2.21 5.10 11.23
CA PHE A 156 2.69 5.45 12.57
C PHE A 156 3.97 4.73 13.00
N ILE A 157 4.28 3.56 12.42
CA ILE A 157 5.53 2.83 12.68
C ILE A 157 6.62 3.23 11.68
N GLN A 158 6.27 3.32 10.39
CA GLN A 158 7.23 3.58 9.34
C GLN A 158 7.87 4.97 9.46
N TYR A 159 7.07 6.02 9.70
CA TYR A 159 7.56 7.41 9.68
C TYR A 159 8.58 7.70 10.79
N PRO A 160 8.30 7.42 12.09
CA PRO A 160 9.28 7.66 13.14
C PRO A 160 10.57 6.86 12.92
N LEU A 161 10.45 5.61 12.47
CA LEU A 161 11.60 4.76 12.21
C LEU A 161 12.43 5.29 11.04
N TRP A 162 11.80 5.82 9.99
CA TRP A 162 12.49 6.46 8.87
C TRP A 162 13.24 7.73 9.30
N GLU A 163 12.61 8.58 10.12
CA GLU A 163 13.26 9.79 10.66
C GLU A 163 14.47 9.45 11.53
N ILE A 164 14.34 8.48 12.44
CA ILE A 164 15.45 8.03 13.29
C ILE A 164 16.62 7.52 12.45
N LEU A 165 16.35 6.72 11.42
CA LEU A 165 17.38 6.16 10.55
C LEU A 165 18.07 7.24 9.72
N LYS A 166 17.32 8.18 9.14
CA LYS A 166 17.90 9.33 8.43
C LYS A 166 18.76 10.19 9.35
N HIS A 167 18.28 10.49 10.55
CA HIS A 167 19.01 11.31 11.52
C HIS A 167 20.30 10.62 11.96
N ALA A 168 20.25 9.33 12.28
CA ALA A 168 21.43 8.54 12.62
C ALA A 168 22.46 8.51 11.46
N TRP A 169 21.98 8.37 10.23
CA TRP A 169 22.84 8.35 9.04
C TRP A 169 23.47 9.73 8.75
N SER A 170 22.72 10.81 8.97
CA SER A 170 23.24 12.18 8.82
C SER A 170 24.30 12.50 9.86
N VAL A 171 24.09 12.12 11.13
CA VAL A 171 25.08 12.29 12.21
C VAL A 171 26.35 11.49 11.95
N TYR A 172 26.23 10.27 11.42
CA TYR A 172 27.38 9.43 11.11
C TYR A 172 28.26 9.99 9.99
N ARG A 173 27.66 10.65 8.99
CA ARG A 173 28.41 11.22 7.85
C ARG A 173 28.74 12.71 7.96
N GLY A 174 28.09 13.45 8.85
CA GLY A 174 28.23 14.91 8.95
C GLY A 174 27.70 15.67 7.72
N GLU A 175 26.90 15.02 6.87
CA GLU A 175 26.34 15.58 5.63
C GLU A 175 24.82 15.37 5.55
N TYR A 176 24.15 16.13 4.67
CA TYR A 176 22.74 15.93 4.35
C TYR A 176 22.51 14.57 3.66
N THR A 177 21.44 13.87 4.04
CA THR A 177 21.10 12.56 3.47
C THR A 177 20.71 12.69 2.00
N LEU A 178 21.44 12.01 1.11
CA LEU A 178 21.10 11.94 -0.32
C LEU A 178 19.76 11.19 -0.55
N PRO A 179 19.01 11.48 -1.64
CA PRO A 179 17.71 10.84 -1.92
C PRO A 179 17.74 9.32 -1.92
N TRP A 180 18.81 8.71 -2.43
CA TRP A 180 18.97 7.24 -2.44
C TRP A 180 19.19 6.66 -1.04
N GLN A 181 19.81 7.41 -0.12
CA GLN A 181 20.03 6.97 1.28
C GLN A 181 18.73 7.04 2.06
N GLY A 182 17.95 8.11 1.85
CA GLY A 182 16.59 8.21 2.36
C GLY A 182 15.73 7.04 1.90
N ALA A 183 15.90 6.58 0.65
CA ALA A 183 15.20 5.42 0.12
C ALA A 183 15.59 4.10 0.78
N VAL A 184 16.88 3.88 1.05
CA VAL A 184 17.36 2.70 1.78
C VAL A 184 16.82 2.69 3.22
N CYS A 185 16.87 3.84 3.90
CA CYS A 185 16.30 3.98 5.24
C CYS A 185 14.78 3.74 5.22
N GLY A 186 14.09 4.24 4.19
CA GLY A 186 12.65 4.07 4.01
C GLY A 186 12.26 2.61 3.72
N ALA A 187 13.07 1.90 2.94
CA ALA A 187 12.88 0.47 2.67
C ALA A 187 13.08 -0.38 3.93
N PHE A 188 14.12 -0.09 4.73
CA PHE A 188 14.35 -0.78 5.99
C PHE A 188 13.24 -0.47 7.01
N ALA A 189 12.88 0.79 7.19
CA ALA A 189 11.77 1.20 8.04
C ALA A 189 10.45 0.56 7.60
N GLY A 190 10.20 0.52 6.30
CA GLY A 190 9.04 -0.14 5.70
C GLY A 190 9.04 -1.66 5.95
N GLY A 191 10.20 -2.31 5.90
CA GLY A 191 10.35 -3.74 6.21
C GLY A 191 10.05 -4.06 7.67
N VAL A 192 10.56 -3.25 8.60
CA VAL A 192 10.25 -3.39 10.04
C VAL A 192 8.78 -3.09 10.32
N ALA A 193 8.25 -2.00 9.76
CA ALA A 193 6.83 -1.67 9.88
C ALA A 193 5.94 -2.78 9.30
N ALA A 194 6.34 -3.38 8.17
CA ALA A 194 5.65 -4.52 7.58
C ALA A 194 5.69 -5.75 8.50
N ALA A 195 6.83 -6.05 9.12
CA ALA A 195 6.94 -7.16 10.08
C ALA A 195 6.01 -6.97 11.29
N VAL A 196 5.97 -5.76 11.85
CA VAL A 196 5.10 -5.42 13.00
C VAL A 196 3.62 -5.42 12.61
N THR A 197 3.28 -4.99 11.39
CA THR A 197 1.89 -4.94 10.91
C THR A 197 1.40 -6.24 10.26
N THR A 198 2.29 -7.21 10.03
CA THR A 198 1.95 -8.52 9.45
C THR A 198 0.73 -9.21 10.09
N PRO A 199 0.54 -9.24 11.42
CA PRO A 199 -0.68 -9.82 12.00
C PRO A 199 -1.98 -9.09 11.62
N LEU A 200 -1.97 -7.77 11.46
CA LEU A 200 -3.12 -6.98 11.02
C LEU A 200 -3.49 -7.30 9.55
N ASP A 201 -2.49 -7.57 8.73
CA ASP A 201 -2.68 -7.91 7.32
C ASP A 201 -3.22 -9.31 7.08
N VAL A 202 -2.82 -10.27 7.90
CA VAL A 202 -3.42 -11.61 7.89
C VAL A 202 -4.89 -11.55 8.29
N ALA A 203 -5.24 -10.70 9.27
CA ALA A 203 -6.63 -10.46 9.64
C ALA A 203 -7.45 -9.81 8.50
N LYS A 204 -6.88 -8.78 7.83
CA LYS A 204 -7.51 -8.12 6.67
C LYS A 204 -7.81 -9.11 5.54
N THR A 205 -6.80 -9.88 5.13
CA THR A 205 -6.93 -10.80 3.99
C THR A 205 -7.98 -11.88 4.27
N ARG A 206 -8.06 -12.41 5.49
CA ARG A 206 -9.11 -13.38 5.87
C ARG A 206 -10.51 -12.76 5.92
N ILE A 207 -10.68 -11.54 6.44
CA ILE A 207 -11.98 -10.85 6.42
C ILE A 207 -12.43 -10.56 4.98
N MET A 208 -11.52 -10.15 4.10
CA MET A 208 -11.83 -9.90 2.69
C MET A 208 -12.15 -11.18 1.90
N LEU A 209 -11.63 -12.34 2.34
CA LEU A 209 -11.80 -13.64 1.70
C LEU A 209 -12.83 -14.55 2.41
N ALA A 210 -13.47 -14.09 3.50
CA ALA A 210 -14.47 -14.87 4.22
C ALA A 210 -15.84 -14.86 3.50
N ASP A 211 -16.46 -16.03 3.41
CA ASP A 211 -17.80 -16.20 2.85
C ASP A 211 -18.88 -15.48 3.68
N LYS A 212 -19.92 -14.98 3.01
CA LYS A 212 -20.99 -14.14 3.59
C LYS A 212 -21.77 -14.80 4.74
N SER A 213 -21.63 -16.11 4.94
CA SER A 213 -22.34 -16.91 5.96
C SER A 213 -21.57 -17.11 7.28
N SER A 214 -20.29 -16.69 7.37
CA SER A 214 -19.49 -16.86 8.59
C SER A 214 -19.65 -15.69 9.56
N HIS A 215 -19.61 -15.97 10.87
CA HIS A 215 -19.61 -14.96 11.96
C HIS A 215 -18.47 -13.92 11.81
N LEU A 216 -17.41 -14.24 11.05
CA LEU A 216 -16.31 -13.32 10.69
C LEU A 216 -16.69 -12.21 9.69
N ALA A 217 -17.80 -12.36 8.96
CA ALA A 217 -18.26 -11.36 7.97
C ALA A 217 -18.78 -10.06 8.63
N LYS A 218 -18.97 -10.04 9.95
CA LYS A 218 -19.41 -8.86 10.72
C LYS A 218 -18.35 -7.76 10.87
N GLY A 219 -17.09 -7.99 10.45
CA GLY A 219 -16.09 -6.92 10.32
C GLY A 219 -15.31 -6.58 11.59
N ASN A 220 -15.44 -7.36 12.66
CA ASN A 220 -14.67 -7.17 13.88
C ASN A 220 -13.22 -7.68 13.71
N MET A 221 -12.33 -6.78 13.32
CA MET A 221 -10.90 -7.07 13.12
C MET A 221 -10.24 -7.70 14.36
N LEU A 222 -10.65 -7.31 15.56
CA LEU A 222 -10.18 -7.87 16.83
C LEU A 222 -10.63 -9.32 17.05
N GLU A 223 -11.86 -9.65 16.67
CA GLU A 223 -12.42 -10.99 16.80
C GLU A 223 -11.74 -11.96 15.82
N ALA A 224 -11.43 -11.49 14.60
CA ALA A 224 -10.62 -12.23 13.64
C ALA A 224 -9.19 -12.48 14.17
N ILE A 225 -8.54 -11.48 14.77
CA ILE A 225 -7.20 -11.61 15.36
C ILE A 225 -7.19 -12.64 16.50
N VAL A 226 -8.17 -12.58 17.42
CA VAL A 226 -8.28 -13.52 18.55
C VAL A 226 -8.56 -14.94 18.07
N THR A 227 -9.40 -15.10 17.05
CA THR A 227 -9.70 -16.42 16.47
C THR A 227 -8.47 -17.02 15.79
N ILE A 228 -7.70 -16.21 15.04
CA ILE A 228 -6.45 -16.64 14.41
C ILE A 228 -5.40 -17.05 15.44
N TRP A 229 -5.28 -16.29 16.52
CA TRP A 229 -4.38 -16.63 17.62
C TRP A 229 -4.76 -17.99 18.22
N LYS A 230 -6.05 -18.21 18.52
CA LYS A 230 -6.54 -19.47 19.08
C LYS A 230 -6.38 -20.67 18.13
N GLU A 231 -6.52 -20.49 16.82
CA GLU A 231 -6.47 -21.58 15.84
C GLU A 231 -5.06 -22.00 15.39
N ARG A 232 -4.12 -21.04 15.24
CA ARG A 232 -2.80 -21.32 14.63
C ARG A 232 -1.60 -20.71 15.37
N GLY A 233 -1.83 -19.96 16.46
CA GLY A 233 -0.77 -19.31 17.23
C GLY A 233 0.10 -18.34 16.42
N LEU A 234 1.31 -18.06 16.92
CA LEU A 234 2.28 -17.15 16.30
C LEU A 234 2.70 -17.59 14.88
N ALA A 235 2.78 -18.90 14.61
CA ALA A 235 3.15 -19.43 13.30
C ALA A 235 2.12 -19.08 12.21
N GLY A 236 0.83 -19.01 12.55
CA GLY A 236 -0.23 -18.60 11.61
C GLY A 236 -0.25 -17.10 11.32
N MET A 237 0.11 -16.26 12.30
CA MET A 237 0.23 -14.80 12.13
C MET A 237 1.40 -14.40 11.23
N PHE A 238 2.45 -15.24 11.16
CA PHE A 238 3.68 -14.96 10.43
C PHE A 238 3.87 -15.77 9.13
N SER A 239 2.93 -16.65 8.76
CA SER A 239 3.03 -17.52 7.56
C SER A 239 2.88 -16.79 6.21
N GLY A 240 3.26 -15.52 6.13
CA GLY A 240 3.21 -14.67 4.94
C GLY A 240 4.26 -13.54 4.94
N MET A 241 5.21 -13.52 5.89
CA MET A 241 6.28 -12.52 5.95
C MET A 241 7.23 -12.61 4.76
N ALA A 242 7.66 -13.82 4.36
CA ALA A 242 8.70 -14.00 3.35
C ALA A 242 8.32 -13.38 1.98
N PRO A 243 7.12 -13.59 1.42
CA PRO A 243 6.71 -12.94 0.17
C PRO A 243 6.41 -11.43 0.31
N ARG A 244 6.50 -10.86 1.52
CA ARG A 244 6.09 -9.48 1.80
C ARG A 244 7.27 -8.56 2.09
N VAL A 245 8.24 -9.04 2.88
CA VAL A 245 9.51 -8.35 3.10
C VAL A 245 10.27 -8.21 1.78
N MET A 246 10.21 -9.22 0.90
CA MET A 246 10.78 -9.15 -0.44
C MET A 246 10.10 -8.09 -1.33
N THR A 247 8.76 -8.02 -1.36
CA THR A 247 8.04 -7.03 -2.20
C THR A 247 8.14 -5.60 -1.68
N MET A 248 8.14 -5.39 -0.35
CA MET A 248 8.15 -4.02 0.22
C MET A 248 9.54 -3.39 0.21
N GLY A 249 10.61 -4.20 0.19
CA GLY A 249 11.97 -3.73 -0.09
C GLY A 249 12.08 -3.06 -1.46
N ASP A 250 11.34 -3.57 -2.46
CA ASP A 250 11.41 -3.07 -3.84
C ASP A 250 10.43 -1.92 -4.14
N THR A 251 9.21 -1.92 -3.56
CA THR A 251 8.18 -0.91 -3.90
C THR A 251 8.46 0.49 -3.33
N LYS A 252 9.01 0.61 -2.11
CA LYS A 252 9.24 1.93 -1.48
C LYS A 252 10.64 2.51 -1.71
N ALA A 253 11.60 1.72 -2.15
CA ALA A 253 12.92 2.23 -2.58
C ALA A 253 12.81 3.18 -3.80
N CYS A 254 11.75 3.06 -4.60
CA CYS A 254 11.55 3.90 -5.78
C CYS A 254 10.56 5.06 -5.54
N LEU A 255 9.57 4.92 -4.65
CA LEU A 255 8.71 6.05 -4.22
C LEU A 255 9.50 7.13 -3.45
N VAL A 256 10.50 6.73 -2.66
CA VAL A 256 11.39 7.70 -1.98
C VAL A 256 12.37 8.38 -2.95
N ARG A 257 12.54 7.85 -4.17
CA ARG A 257 13.37 8.48 -5.22
C ARG A 257 12.69 9.69 -5.88
N VAL A 258 11.39 9.91 -5.63
CA VAL A 258 10.66 11.12 -6.07
C VAL A 258 10.43 12.12 -4.93
N GLN A 259 10.56 11.70 -3.68
CA GLN A 259 10.42 12.57 -2.51
C GLN A 259 11.71 13.26 -2.08
N GLY A 260 12.79 13.19 -2.87
CA GLY A 260 14.08 13.80 -2.56
C GLY A 260 14.57 14.71 -3.68
#